data_AF-A0A969UKW1-F1
#
_entry.id   AF-A0A969UKW1-F1
#
_cell.length_a   1.000
_cell.length_b   1.000
_cell.length_c   1.000
_cell.angle_alpha   90.00
_cell.angle_beta   90.00
_cell.angle_gamma   90.00
#
_symmetry.space_group_name_H-M   'P 1'
#
loop_
_entity.id
_entity.type
_entity.pdbx_description
1 polymer ?
#
loop_
_entity_poly.entity_id
_entity_poly.type
_entity_poly.pdbx_seq_one_letter_code
_entity_poly.pdbx_strand_id
1 'polypeptide(L)'
;MPYSSSLTNPEWEILEPLLPEILPPKKQTRPMNWSYRAILDGIFYQLKNGCNWEDLPKDLPPYSTVYWHYKQWREAGSIEKLMAVLHGQVREGVKKKPNGQP
;
A
#
# COMPACT_ATOMS: atom_id res chain seq x y z
N MET A 1 -13.28 8.98 -5.85
CA MET A 1 -13.81 8.76 -4.48
C MET A 1 -12.69 8.16 -3.64
N PRO A 2 -12.44 8.60 -2.40
CA PRO A 2 -11.46 7.95 -1.54
C PRO A 2 -11.99 6.56 -1.16
N TYR A 3 -11.27 5.51 -1.55
CA TYR A 3 -11.64 4.14 -1.24
C TYR A 3 -11.35 3.85 0.25
N SER A 4 -12.13 2.98 0.88
CA SER A 4 -11.93 2.52 2.27
C SER A 4 -10.54 1.92 2.56
N SER A 5 -9.75 1.65 1.51
CA SER A 5 -8.41 1.07 1.58
C SER A 5 -7.30 2.06 1.26
N SER A 6 -7.62 3.31 0.90
CA SER A 6 -6.59 4.31 0.61
C SER A 6 -5.94 4.74 1.92
N LEU A 7 -4.61 4.67 1.98
CA LEU A 7 -3.84 5.24 3.09
C LEU A 7 -4.27 6.69 3.27
N THR A 8 -4.58 7.10 4.50
CA THR A 8 -4.83 8.52 4.76
C THR A 8 -3.52 9.31 4.66
N ASN A 9 -3.58 10.58 4.27
CA ASN A 9 -2.39 11.45 4.23
C ASN A 9 -1.50 11.38 5.49
N PRO A 10 -2.04 11.43 6.73
CA PRO A 10 -1.21 11.32 7.92
C PRO A 10 -0.57 9.94 8.12
N GLU A 11 -1.24 8.85 7.74
CA GLU A 11 -0.62 7.50 7.77
C GLU A 11 0.52 7.40 6.75
N TRP A 12 0.32 8.01 5.57
CA TRP A 12 1.33 8.07 4.53
C TRP A 12 2.58 8.84 4.96
N GLU A 13 2.43 10.00 5.60
CA GLU A 13 3.56 10.81 6.07
C GLU A 13 4.46 10.07 7.07
N ILE A 14 3.89 9.14 7.84
CA ILE A 14 4.65 8.31 8.78
C ILE A 14 5.31 7.12 8.07
N LEU A 15 4.62 6.54 7.08
CA LEU A 15 5.15 5.41 6.31
C LEU A 15 6.24 5.83 5.33
N GLU A 16 6.09 6.97 4.66
CA GLU A 16 7.00 7.49 3.63
C GLU A 16 8.49 7.44 4.04
N PRO A 17 8.89 7.92 5.23
CA PRO A 17 10.28 7.82 5.67
C PRO A 17 10.72 6.39 6.02
N LEU A 18 9.80 5.48 6.35
CA LEU A 18 10.08 4.07 6.64
C LEU A 18 10.17 3.20 5.37
N LEU A 19 9.58 3.65 4.26
CA LEU A 19 9.63 2.95 2.98
C LEU A 19 11.05 2.65 2.48
N PRO A 20 12.03 3.56 2.47
CA PRO A 20 13.37 3.24 1.99
C PRO A 20 14.09 2.17 2.84
N GLU A 21 13.70 2.01 4.11
CA GLU A 21 14.24 0.97 5.00
C GLU A 21 13.54 -0.38 4.81
N ILE A 22 12.21 -0.34 4.62
CA ILE A 22 11.39 -1.56 4.49
C ILE A 22 11.44 -2.11 3.06
N LEU A 23 11.46 -1.25 2.04
CA LEU A 23 11.43 -1.63 0.64
C LEU A 23 12.85 -1.91 0.13
N PRO A 24 13.04 -2.97 -0.68
CA PRO A 24 14.34 -3.24 -1.27
C PRO A 24 14.78 -2.06 -2.16
N PRO A 25 16.10 -1.75 -2.18
CA PRO A 25 16.63 -0.64 -2.96
C PRO A 25 16.25 -0.81 -4.43
N LYS A 26 15.65 0.24 -5.00
CA LYS A 26 15.26 0.25 -6.40
C LYS A 26 16.50 0.12 -7.29
N LYS A 27 16.62 -1.01 -7.99
CA LYS A 27 17.41 -1.09 -9.24
C LYS A 27 16.63 -0.39 -10.35
N GLN A 28 16.42 0.93 -10.26
CA GLN A 28 15.57 1.63 -11.23
C GLN A 28 16.40 2.30 -12.33
N THR A 29 16.37 1.70 -13.51
CA THR A 29 16.92 2.22 -14.77
C THR A 29 15.93 3.10 -15.55
N ARG A 30 14.67 3.24 -15.11
CA ARG A 30 13.64 4.02 -15.82
C ARG A 30 12.76 4.83 -14.84
N PRO A 31 12.48 6.12 -15.09
CA PRO A 31 11.65 6.92 -14.19
C PRO A 31 10.26 6.30 -14.03
N MET A 32 9.82 6.17 -12.77
CA MET A 32 8.48 5.72 -12.42
C MET A 32 7.52 6.89 -12.56
N ASN A 33 6.45 6.77 -13.35
CA ASN A 33 5.39 7.79 -13.41
C ASN A 33 4.40 7.71 -12.23
N TRP A 34 4.50 6.69 -11.39
CA TRP A 34 3.57 6.41 -10.30
C TRP A 34 4.25 6.55 -8.94
N SER A 35 3.55 7.18 -7.98
CA SER A 35 4.02 7.29 -6.60
C SER A 35 3.98 5.93 -5.91
N TYR A 36 4.87 5.71 -4.93
CA TYR A 36 4.83 4.49 -4.10
C TYR A 36 3.49 4.33 -3.40
N ARG A 37 2.84 5.45 -3.07
CA ARG A 37 1.52 5.47 -2.48
C ARG A 37 0.49 4.79 -3.36
N ALA A 38 0.45 5.14 -4.64
CA ALA A 38 -0.51 4.56 -5.56
C ALA A 38 -0.29 3.05 -5.75
N ILE A 39 0.96 2.59 -5.70
CA ILE A 39 1.30 1.16 -5.75
C ILE A 39 0.81 0.46 -4.46
N LEU A 40 1.12 1.04 -3.30
CA LEU A 40 0.70 0.50 -2.00
C LEU A 40 -0.81 0.48 -1.85
N ASP A 41 -1.50 1.54 -2.28
CA ASP A 41 -2.96 1.61 -2.31
C ASP A 41 -3.53 0.48 -3.18
N GLY A 42 -2.91 0.16 -4.32
CA GLY A 42 -3.31 -0.98 -5.15
C GLY A 42 -3.06 -2.34 -4.52
N ILE A 43 -1.91 -2.52 -3.84
CA ILE A 43 -1.62 -3.75 -3.10
C ILE A 43 -2.61 -3.91 -1.94
N PHE A 44 -2.86 -2.86 -1.16
CA PHE A 44 -3.77 -2.91 -0.02
C PHE A 44 -5.23 -3.07 -0.44
N TYR A 45 -5.64 -2.46 -1.55
CA TYR A 45 -6.96 -2.69 -2.15
C TYR A 45 -7.13 -4.16 -2.50
N GLN A 46 -6.16 -4.74 -3.21
CA GLN A 46 -6.15 -6.15 -3.58
C GLN A 46 -6.18 -7.08 -2.35
N LEU A 47 -5.37 -6.80 -1.33
CA LEU A 47 -5.32 -7.60 -0.11
C LEU A 47 -6.60 -7.50 0.74
N LYS A 48 -7.26 -6.33 0.75
CA LYS A 48 -8.50 -6.09 1.51
C LYS A 48 -9.73 -6.67 0.82
N ASN A 49 -9.83 -6.53 -0.51
CA ASN A 49 -11.01 -6.94 -1.27
C ASN A 49 -10.88 -8.35 -1.85
N GLY A 50 -9.66 -8.87 -2.01
CA GLY A 50 -9.44 -10.20 -2.59
C GLY A 50 -9.92 -10.34 -4.04
N CYS A 51 -9.97 -9.24 -4.81
CA CYS A 51 -10.40 -9.22 -6.21
C CYS A 51 -9.35 -9.84 -7.15
N ASN A 52 -9.59 -9.95 -8.45
CA ASN A 52 -8.49 -10.23 -9.37
C ASN A 52 -7.67 -8.96 -9.61
N TRP A 53 -6.38 -9.11 -9.90
CA TRP A 53 -5.52 -7.98 -10.25
C TRP A 53 -6.05 -7.19 -11.46
N GLU A 54 -6.75 -7.86 -12.39
CA GLU A 54 -7.38 -7.23 -13.55
C GLU A 54 -8.58 -6.34 -13.19
N ASP A 55 -9.21 -6.59 -12.04
CA ASP A 55 -10.34 -5.81 -11.53
C ASP A 55 -9.87 -4.58 -10.72
N LEU A 56 -8.56 -4.28 -10.71
CA LEU A 56 -8.08 -3.08 -10.05
C LEU A 56 -8.71 -1.82 -10.70
N PRO A 57 -9.13 -0.84 -9.88
CA PRO A 57 -9.64 0.42 -10.40
C PRO A 57 -8.61 1.11 -11.29
N LYS A 58 -9.08 1.70 -12.39
CA LYS A 58 -8.24 2.42 -13.38
C LYS A 58 -7.57 3.68 -12.81
N ASP A 59 -8.03 4.15 -11.65
CA ASP A 59 -7.40 5.26 -10.90
C ASP A 59 -6.05 4.87 -10.30
N LEU A 60 -5.78 3.57 -10.18
CA LEU A 60 -4.55 3.02 -9.64
C LEU A 60 -3.57 2.65 -10.76
N PRO A 61 -2.27 2.52 -10.45
CA PRO A 61 -1.28 2.06 -11.40
C PRO A 61 -1.70 0.73 -12.03
N PRO A 62 -1.28 0.48 -13.29
CA PRO A 62 -1.59 -0.76 -13.99
C PRO A 62 -1.25 -1.97 -13.12
N TYR A 63 -2.16 -2.94 -13.06
CA TYR A 63 -2.02 -4.12 -12.22
C TYR A 63 -0.69 -4.86 -12.43
N SER A 64 -0.14 -4.85 -13.66
CA SER A 64 1.16 -5.41 -13.98
C SER A 64 2.31 -4.77 -13.19
N THR A 65 2.23 -3.46 -12.99
CA THR A 65 3.19 -2.70 -12.19
C THR A 65 3.02 -3.01 -10.71
N VAL A 66 1.77 -2.99 -10.23
CA VAL A 66 1.44 -3.29 -8.83
C VAL A 66 1.86 -4.71 -8.45
N TYR A 67 1.54 -5.69 -9.30
CA TYR A 67 1.90 -7.09 -9.11
C TYR A 67 3.41 -7.31 -9.11
N TRP A 68 4.15 -6.65 -10.00
CA TRP A 68 5.62 -6.73 -10.01
C TRP A 68 6.22 -6.26 -8.68
N HIS A 69 5.75 -5.12 -8.18
CA HIS A 69 6.16 -4.60 -6.86
C HIS A 69 5.72 -5.52 -5.73
N TYR A 70 4.47 -5.97 -5.73
CA TYR A 70 3.93 -6.90 -4.74
C TYR A 70 4.80 -8.15 -4.64
N LYS A 71 5.15 -8.77 -5.77
CA LYS A 71 5.99 -9.97 -5.79
C LYS A 71 7.36 -9.72 -5.16
N GLN A 72 8.05 -8.66 -5.57
CA GLN A 72 9.37 -8.30 -5.03
C GLN A 72 9.32 -7.98 -3.53
N TRP A 73 8.30 -7.26 -3.09
CA TRP A 73 8.13 -6.86 -1.69
C TRP A 73 7.67 -8.01 -0.81
N ARG A 74 6.89 -8.95 -1.36
CA ARG A 74 6.51 -10.19 -0.69
C ARG A 74 7.73 -11.09 -0.49
N GLU A 75 8.56 -11.27 -1.51
CA GLU A 75 9.82 -12.02 -1.42
C GLU A 75 10.77 -11.42 -0.38
N ALA A 76 10.78 -10.08 -0.25
CA ALA A 76 11.58 -9.37 0.75
C ALA A 76 10.94 -9.31 2.16
N GLY A 77 9.70 -9.79 2.34
CA GLY A 77 8.96 -9.64 3.60
C GLY A 77 8.54 -8.20 3.94
N SER A 78 8.67 -7.27 2.99
CA SER A 78 8.34 -5.85 3.16
C SER A 78 6.84 -5.63 3.37
N ILE A 79 5.98 -6.41 2.70
CA ILE A 79 4.53 -6.31 2.85
C ILE A 79 4.09 -6.61 4.28
N GLU A 80 4.63 -7.68 4.88
CA GLU A 80 4.32 -8.07 6.25
C GLU A 80 4.78 -7.01 7.25
N LYS A 81 5.97 -6.43 7.04
CA LYS A 81 6.46 -5.30 7.86
C LYS A 81 5.55 -4.08 7.75
N LEU A 82 5.13 -3.71 6.54
CA LEU A 82 4.22 -2.59 6.33
C LEU A 82 2.86 -2.83 7.01
N MET A 83 2.30 -4.03 6.85
CA MET A 83 1.07 -4.41 7.55
C MET A 83 1.26 -4.43 9.07
N ALA A 84 2.41 -4.86 9.58
CA ALA A 84 2.72 -4.85 11.01
C ALA A 84 2.81 -3.42 11.57
N VAL A 85 3.44 -2.50 10.84
CA VAL A 85 3.49 -1.07 11.20
C VAL A 85 2.08 -0.47 11.21
N LEU A 86 1.29 -0.71 10.16
CA LEU A 86 -0.10 -0.26 10.06
C LEU A 86 -0.98 -0.87 11.16
N HIS A 87 -0.90 -2.18 11.42
CA HIS A 87 -1.65 -2.84 12.50
C HIS A 87 -1.20 -2.38 13.89
N GLY A 88 0.09 -2.06 14.07
CA GLY A 88 0.61 -1.42 15.28
C GLY A 88 -0.04 -0.06 15.51
N GLN A 89 -0.18 0.73 14.43
CA GLN A 89 -0.90 2.01 14.49
C GLN A 89 -2.41 1.86 14.68
N VAL A 90 -3.04 0.81 14.13
CA VAL A 90 -4.45 0.50 14.41
C VAL A 90 -4.62 0.10 15.88
N ARG A 91 -3.67 -0.60 16.51
CA ARG A 91 -3.75 -0.92 17.95
C ARG A 91 -3.65 0.32 18.84
N GLU A 92 -2.84 1.30 18.49
CA GLU A 92 -2.76 2.60 19.19
C GLU A 92 -3.92 3.54 18.81
N GLY A 93 -4.38 3.47 17.56
CA GLY A 93 -5.35 4.35 16.90
C GLY A 93 -6.80 3.87 16.94
N VAL A 94 -7.10 2.63 17.36
CA VAL A 94 -8.47 2.14 17.60
C VAL A 94 -9.14 2.86 18.77
N LYS A 95 -8.41 3.65 19.56
CA LYS A 95 -9.01 4.66 20.44
C LYS A 95 -9.62 5.86 19.70
N LYS A 96 -9.34 6.05 18.40
CA LYS A 96 -9.86 7.15 17.57
C LYS A 96 -10.13 6.72 16.12
N LYS A 97 -11.23 5.98 15.91
CA LYS A 97 -12.30 6.23 14.93
C LYS A 97 -13.02 4.91 14.59
N PRO A 98 -14.22 4.68 15.14
CA PRO A 98 -15.18 3.78 14.52
C PRO A 98 -15.91 4.58 13.45
N ASN A 99 -15.58 4.37 12.19
CA ASN A 99 -16.48 4.72 11.08
C ASN A 99 -16.42 3.50 10.16
N GLY A 100 -17.43 2.63 10.16
CA GLY A 100 -18.79 3.03 9.82
C GLY A 100 -18.79 3.28 8.32
N GLN A 101 -19.00 2.24 7.54
CA GLN A 101 -19.44 2.41 6.16
C GLN A 101 -20.82 1.77 6.04
N PRO A 102 -21.77 2.47 5.39
CA PRO A 102 -23.19 2.14 5.36
C PRO A 102 -23.51 0.87 4.57
#